data_AF-A0A2V6A2H6-F1
#
_entry.id   AF-A0A2V6A2H6-F1
#
_cell.length_a   1.000
_cell.length_b   1.000
_cell.length_c   1.000
_cell.angle_alpha   90.00
_cell.angle_beta   90.00
_cell.angle_gamma   90.00
#
_symmetry.space_group_name_H-M   'P 1'
#
loop_
_entity.id
_entity.type
_entity.pdbx_description
1 polymer ?
#
loop_
_entity_poly.entity_id
_entity_poly.type
_entity_poly.pdbx_seq_one_letter_code
_entity_poly.pdbx_strand_id
1 'polypeptide(L)'
;MPQAQATPLTEEKSDATAVPQVVQTVHDRFGDPKNFINRELSWLAFNQRVLEEAQDPTQPLIERVKFLTIFSSNLDEFFEIRVAGIKQQIESETSDVGPDGLSPTELFDRIQKRVRELVGMQYALWKNELLPELAKNGIYVREIAELSAKRTAWANRYFQQEVFPMLTPLAVDASHPFPHLLNRSHNLLVRAKTRRRGEPLHAIVQVPRVVPRLILMPRGTGANEPWEYIYLASLIKQHIGELFPGLILDGVHAFRVTRNSDLYIDDEEAENLLRTIEQELRRTSRGNAVRLEVEPDCPKDFLELLLEFFNLSEADAYKLDGPLTMTHLAPLVANDAFAKLKDRPFQPARDPALPPHADFFEILRRQDVLLHHPYDSFDEVVELVETAAKDPQVLAIKMTLYRTSGDSPIVEALIDAANAGKQVTAIVELRARFDEASNIQWARRLEEAGAHVIYGVVGLKTHCKVLLIVRRDA
;
A
#
# COMPACT_ATOMS: atom_id res chain seq x y z
N MET A 1 -51.15 78.18 3.49
CA MET A 1 -51.38 78.94 2.24
C MET A 1 -50.10 79.71 1.93
N PRO A 2 -49.47 79.59 0.74
CA PRO A 2 -49.68 78.60 -0.34
C PRO A 2 -48.39 77.77 -0.58
N GLN A 3 -48.47 76.45 -0.82
CA GLN A 3 -48.68 75.79 -2.12
C GLN A 3 -47.84 76.38 -3.26
N ALA A 4 -46.80 75.64 -3.65
CA ALA A 4 -46.28 75.66 -5.01
C ALA A 4 -46.36 74.23 -5.55
N GLN A 5 -47.34 74.02 -6.42
CA GLN A 5 -47.51 72.83 -7.25
C GLN A 5 -46.40 72.78 -8.29
N ALA A 6 -45.70 71.65 -8.40
CA ALA A 6 -44.85 71.34 -9.54
C ALA A 6 -45.65 70.48 -10.52
N THR A 7 -45.90 71.02 -11.72
CA THR A 7 -46.49 70.32 -12.87
C THR A 7 -45.36 69.64 -13.65
N PRO A 8 -45.56 68.43 -14.21
CA PRO A 8 -44.49 67.51 -14.56
C PRO A 8 -43.91 67.76 -15.95
N LEU A 9 -42.62 67.50 -16.12
CA LEU A 9 -41.96 67.43 -17.43
C LEU A 9 -41.54 65.98 -17.70
N THR A 10 -42.36 65.34 -18.53
CA THR A 10 -42.04 64.35 -19.57
C THR A 10 -40.89 63.36 -19.34
N GLU A 11 -41.27 62.09 -19.14
CA GLU A 11 -40.43 60.91 -19.36
C GLU A 11 -39.97 60.83 -20.82
N GLU A 12 -38.68 61.06 -21.09
CA GLU A 12 -38.01 60.43 -22.22
C GLU A 12 -37.58 59.02 -21.79
N LYS A 13 -38.30 58.01 -22.27
CA LYS A 13 -37.88 56.61 -22.15
C LYS A 13 -36.66 56.40 -23.04
N SER A 14 -35.47 56.38 -22.45
CA SER A 14 -34.30 55.80 -23.11
C SER A 14 -34.43 54.28 -23.10
N ASP A 15 -34.55 53.68 -24.28
CA ASP A 15 -34.37 52.23 -24.48
C ASP A 15 -32.90 51.86 -24.24
N ALA A 16 -32.50 51.81 -22.98
CA ALA A 16 -31.29 51.13 -22.56
C ALA A 16 -31.63 49.64 -22.43
N THR A 17 -31.24 48.85 -23.41
CA THR A 17 -31.24 47.39 -23.36
C THR A 17 -30.37 46.96 -22.18
N ALA A 18 -31.02 46.61 -21.06
CA ALA A 18 -30.37 46.03 -19.92
C ALA A 18 -29.83 44.65 -20.31
N VAL A 19 -28.52 44.56 -20.56
CA VAL A 19 -27.82 43.28 -20.55
C VAL A 19 -28.02 42.72 -19.14
N PRO A 20 -28.64 41.54 -18.95
CA PRO A 20 -28.76 40.97 -17.63
C PRO A 20 -27.35 40.64 -17.14
N GLN A 21 -26.80 41.50 -16.27
CA GLN A 21 -25.64 41.12 -15.48
C GLN A 21 -26.11 40.02 -14.54
N VAL A 22 -25.87 38.77 -14.93
CA VAL A 22 -25.92 37.64 -14.02
C VAL A 22 -24.87 37.91 -12.96
N VAL A 23 -25.29 38.46 -11.83
CA VAL A 23 -24.46 38.55 -10.63
C VAL A 23 -24.30 37.11 -10.14
N GLN A 24 -23.30 36.40 -10.67
CA GLN A 24 -22.89 35.13 -10.10
C GLN A 24 -22.55 35.40 -8.64
N THR A 25 -23.26 34.73 -7.73
CA THR A 25 -22.87 34.81 -6.33
C THR A 25 -21.48 34.21 -6.20
N VAL A 26 -20.70 34.66 -5.22
CA VAL A 26 -19.35 34.10 -4.95
C VAL A 26 -19.43 32.57 -4.80
N HIS A 27 -20.56 32.06 -4.33
CA HIS A 27 -20.88 30.64 -4.17
C HIS A 27 -21.04 29.90 -5.52
N ASP A 28 -21.63 30.52 -6.54
CA ASP A 28 -21.78 29.93 -7.87
C ASP A 28 -20.44 29.83 -8.61
N ARG A 29 -19.52 30.78 -8.35
CA ARG A 29 -18.19 30.79 -8.98
C ARG A 29 -17.28 29.70 -8.46
N PHE A 30 -17.33 29.39 -7.16
CA PHE A 30 -16.46 28.38 -6.52
C PHE A 30 -17.09 26.99 -6.42
N GLY A 31 -18.39 26.86 -6.71
CA GLY A 31 -19.10 25.57 -6.72
C GLY A 31 -19.13 24.84 -8.07
N ASP A 32 -18.60 25.43 -9.15
CA ASP A 32 -18.56 24.75 -10.46
C ASP A 32 -17.66 23.50 -10.39
N PRO A 33 -18.20 22.30 -10.70
CA PRO A 33 -17.42 21.05 -10.71
C PRO A 33 -16.12 21.09 -11.51
N LYS A 34 -16.06 21.92 -12.55
CA LYS A 34 -14.86 22.09 -13.39
C LYS A 34 -13.67 22.72 -12.64
N ASN A 35 -13.92 23.36 -11.50
CA ASN A 35 -12.86 23.93 -10.68
C ASN A 35 -12.15 22.88 -9.81
N PHE A 36 -12.70 21.66 -9.71
CA PHE A 36 -12.18 20.62 -8.85
C PHE A 36 -11.56 19.49 -9.66
N ILE A 37 -10.48 18.93 -9.10
CA ILE A 37 -9.89 17.68 -9.59
C ILE A 37 -10.37 16.59 -8.66
N ASN A 38 -10.94 15.53 -9.22
CA ASN A 38 -11.31 14.35 -8.44
C ASN A 38 -10.10 13.80 -7.67
N ARG A 39 -10.30 13.50 -6.38
CA ARG A 39 -9.23 13.08 -5.45
C ARG A 39 -8.57 11.77 -5.87
N GLU A 40 -9.33 10.80 -6.36
CA GLU A 40 -8.86 9.48 -6.75
C GLU A 40 -8.10 9.54 -8.08
N LEU A 41 -8.59 10.34 -9.03
CA LEU A 41 -7.86 10.60 -10.28
C LEU A 41 -6.57 11.39 -10.03
N SER A 42 -6.59 12.35 -9.11
CA SER A 42 -5.39 13.06 -8.65
C SER A 42 -4.38 12.11 -8.01
N TRP A 43 -4.85 11.15 -7.20
CA TRP A 43 -3.98 10.12 -6.62
C TRP A 43 -3.35 9.23 -7.70
N LEU A 44 -4.10 8.84 -8.75
CA LEU A 44 -3.55 8.09 -9.87
C LEU A 44 -2.50 8.90 -10.65
N ALA A 45 -2.68 10.22 -10.78
CA ALA A 45 -1.67 11.11 -11.35
C ALA A 45 -0.42 11.20 -10.46
N PHE A 46 -0.56 11.19 -9.14
CA PHE A 46 0.58 11.04 -8.23
C PHE A 46 1.31 9.71 -8.45
N ASN A 47 0.59 8.58 -8.50
CA ASN A 47 1.25 7.29 -8.68
C ASN A 47 1.86 7.16 -10.09
N GLN A 48 1.31 7.84 -11.09
CA GLN A 48 1.98 7.99 -12.39
C GLN A 48 3.36 8.67 -12.23
N ARG A 49 3.51 9.71 -11.41
CA ARG A 49 4.83 10.31 -11.14
C ARG A 49 5.82 9.30 -10.55
N VAL A 50 5.34 8.39 -9.70
CA VAL A 50 6.17 7.27 -9.19
C VAL A 50 6.60 6.33 -10.32
N LEU A 51 5.72 6.07 -11.31
CA LEU A 51 6.10 5.29 -12.49
C LEU A 51 7.09 6.06 -13.40
N GLU A 52 6.97 7.37 -13.49
CA GLU A 52 7.90 8.22 -14.26
C GLU A 52 9.32 8.13 -13.70
N GLU A 53 9.52 8.00 -12.38
CA GLU A 53 10.84 7.72 -11.79
C GLU A 53 11.43 6.37 -12.24
N ALA A 54 10.60 5.37 -12.53
CA ALA A 54 11.07 4.12 -13.14
C ALA A 54 11.41 4.29 -14.63
N GLN A 55 10.74 5.22 -15.32
CA GLN A 55 10.95 5.51 -16.74
C GLN A 55 12.18 6.39 -16.97
N ASP A 56 12.61 7.15 -15.98
CA ASP A 56 13.76 8.05 -16.09
C ASP A 56 15.08 7.26 -16.27
N PRO A 57 15.76 7.38 -17.43
CA PRO A 57 17.03 6.69 -17.67
C PRO A 57 18.22 7.31 -16.92
N THR A 58 18.04 8.48 -16.29
CA THR A 58 19.06 9.11 -15.43
C THR A 58 19.13 8.48 -14.05
N GLN A 59 18.08 7.79 -13.63
CA GLN A 59 18.05 7.03 -12.38
C GLN A 59 18.89 5.74 -12.49
N PRO A 60 19.58 5.32 -11.41
CA PRO A 60 20.28 4.04 -11.42
C PRO A 60 19.33 2.87 -11.69
N LEU A 61 19.80 1.86 -12.43
CA LEU A 61 18.95 0.78 -12.95
C LEU A 61 18.15 0.04 -11.87
N ILE A 62 18.74 -0.23 -10.70
CA ILE A 62 18.02 -0.92 -9.62
C ILE A 62 17.01 0.00 -8.94
N GLU A 63 17.23 1.32 -8.95
CA GLU A 63 16.26 2.29 -8.46
C GLU A 63 15.04 2.37 -9.37
N ARG A 64 15.24 2.26 -10.69
CA ARG A 64 14.14 2.14 -11.65
C ARG A 64 13.27 0.90 -11.36
N VAL A 65 13.90 -0.23 -11.04
CA VAL A 65 13.19 -1.45 -10.61
C VAL A 65 12.50 -1.25 -9.25
N LYS A 66 13.16 -0.57 -8.29
CA LYS A 66 12.57 -0.20 -7.00
C LYS A 66 11.28 0.62 -7.19
N PHE A 67 11.28 1.61 -8.08
CA PHE A 67 10.10 2.42 -8.36
C PHE A 67 8.95 1.62 -8.98
N LEU A 68 9.21 0.58 -9.79
CA LEU A 68 8.15 -0.36 -10.18
C LEU A 68 7.52 -1.08 -9.00
N THR A 69 8.34 -1.49 -8.01
CA THR A 69 7.81 -2.15 -6.80
C THR A 69 6.98 -1.18 -5.95
N ILE A 70 7.41 0.09 -5.82
CA ILE A 70 6.70 1.14 -5.09
C ILE A 70 5.37 1.44 -5.78
N PHE A 71 5.38 1.64 -7.10
CA PHE A 71 4.18 1.87 -7.89
C PHE A 71 3.12 0.78 -7.67
N SER A 72 3.52 -0.50 -7.75
CA SER A 72 2.59 -1.62 -7.54
C SER A 72 2.10 -1.71 -6.09
N SER A 73 2.97 -1.46 -5.11
CA SER A 73 2.57 -1.43 -3.69
C SER A 73 1.57 -0.31 -3.39
N ASN A 74 1.81 0.89 -3.92
CA ASN A 74 0.88 2.01 -3.81
C ASN A 74 -0.47 1.66 -4.45
N LEU A 75 -0.43 1.05 -5.64
CA LEU A 75 -1.64 0.66 -6.35
C LEU A 75 -2.42 -0.41 -5.58
N ASP A 76 -1.74 -1.35 -4.90
CA ASP A 76 -2.41 -2.28 -3.98
C ASP A 76 -3.23 -1.51 -2.93
N GLU A 77 -2.62 -0.57 -2.19
CA GLU A 77 -3.34 0.21 -1.16
C GLU A 77 -4.49 1.03 -1.76
N PHE A 78 -4.31 1.59 -2.97
CA PHE A 78 -5.36 2.31 -3.66
C PHE A 78 -6.59 1.43 -3.92
N PHE A 79 -6.39 0.18 -4.37
CA PHE A 79 -7.49 -0.75 -4.56
C PHE A 79 -8.15 -1.14 -3.24
N GLU A 80 -7.34 -1.44 -2.22
CA GLU A 80 -7.83 -1.92 -0.92
C GLU A 80 -8.69 -0.93 -0.16
N ILE A 81 -8.44 0.37 -0.37
CA ILE A 81 -9.10 1.43 0.38
C ILE A 81 -10.03 2.24 -0.53
N ARG A 82 -9.50 2.83 -1.60
CA ARG A 82 -10.24 3.81 -2.40
C ARG A 82 -11.20 3.16 -3.39
N VAL A 83 -10.71 2.17 -4.16
CA VAL A 83 -11.59 1.44 -5.10
C VAL A 83 -12.64 0.63 -4.31
N ALA A 84 -12.25 0.04 -3.18
CA ALA A 84 -13.19 -0.61 -2.27
C ALA A 84 -14.32 0.34 -1.83
N GLY A 85 -13.99 1.55 -1.35
CA GLY A 85 -14.98 2.55 -0.96
C GLY A 85 -15.90 2.98 -2.10
N ILE A 86 -15.36 3.17 -3.31
CA ILE A 86 -16.18 3.50 -4.49
C ILE A 86 -17.14 2.36 -4.83
N LYS A 87 -16.68 1.11 -4.81
CA LYS A 87 -17.55 -0.06 -5.09
C LYS A 87 -18.67 -0.17 -4.05
N GLN A 88 -18.40 0.13 -2.79
CA GLN A 88 -19.43 0.18 -1.75
C GLN A 88 -20.48 1.28 -2.04
N GLN A 89 -20.07 2.47 -2.48
CA GLN A 89 -21.00 3.55 -2.86
C GLN A 89 -21.88 3.16 -4.05
N ILE A 90 -21.33 2.42 -5.02
CA ILE A 90 -22.10 1.88 -6.16
C ILE A 90 -23.11 0.84 -5.67
N GLU A 91 -22.69 -0.08 -4.79
CA GLU A 91 -23.55 -1.12 -4.22
C GLU A 91 -24.69 -0.56 -3.34
N SER A 92 -24.47 0.57 -2.66
CA SER A 92 -25.50 1.25 -1.88
C SER A 92 -26.44 2.13 -2.69
N GLU A 93 -26.27 2.19 -4.02
CA GLU A 93 -27.03 3.03 -4.95
C GLU A 93 -27.03 4.52 -4.57
N THR A 94 -25.96 4.97 -3.90
CA THR A 94 -25.84 6.35 -3.45
C THR A 94 -25.59 7.26 -4.66
N SER A 95 -26.45 8.27 -4.85
CA SER A 95 -26.33 9.26 -5.93
C SER A 95 -25.49 10.48 -5.56
N ASP A 96 -24.85 10.46 -4.38
CA ASP A 96 -24.07 11.60 -3.90
C ASP A 96 -22.83 11.77 -4.77
N VAL A 97 -22.74 12.95 -5.40
CA VAL A 97 -21.60 13.36 -6.21
C VAL A 97 -20.69 14.24 -5.36
N GLY A 98 -19.37 14.05 -5.53
CA GLY A 98 -18.39 14.93 -4.92
C GLY A 98 -18.43 16.34 -5.53
N PRO A 99 -17.59 17.27 -5.02
CA PRO A 99 -17.46 18.62 -5.57
C PRO A 99 -17.07 18.65 -7.05
N ASP A 100 -16.45 17.58 -7.56
CA ASP A 100 -16.08 17.38 -8.96
C ASP A 100 -17.23 16.88 -9.86
N GLY A 101 -18.41 16.62 -9.29
CA GLY A 101 -19.63 16.30 -10.02
C GLY A 101 -19.68 14.92 -10.67
N LEU A 102 -18.75 14.01 -10.34
CA LEU A 102 -18.76 12.65 -10.85
C LEU A 102 -19.59 11.73 -9.96
N SER A 103 -20.43 10.90 -10.58
CA SER A 103 -21.05 9.77 -9.87
C SER A 103 -20.02 8.68 -9.55
N PRO A 104 -20.25 7.86 -8.51
CA PRO A 104 -19.35 6.73 -8.18
C PRO A 104 -19.09 5.80 -9.37
N THR A 105 -20.10 5.52 -10.19
CA THR A 105 -19.97 4.69 -11.41
C THR A 105 -19.08 5.34 -12.46
N GLU A 106 -19.31 6.62 -12.79
CA GLU A 106 -18.47 7.34 -13.75
C GLU A 106 -17.02 7.45 -13.26
N LEU A 107 -16.83 7.66 -11.96
CA LEU A 107 -15.50 7.69 -11.34
C LEU A 107 -14.81 6.34 -11.44
N PHE A 108 -15.51 5.25 -11.12
CA PHE A 108 -14.98 3.89 -11.24
C PHE A 108 -14.54 3.58 -12.67
N ASP A 109 -15.37 3.91 -13.68
CA ASP A 109 -15.02 3.69 -15.09
C ASP A 109 -13.76 4.47 -15.51
N ARG A 110 -13.64 5.74 -15.06
CA ARG A 110 -12.44 6.56 -15.32
C ARG A 110 -11.20 5.98 -14.63
N ILE A 111 -11.34 5.50 -13.39
CA ILE A 111 -10.26 4.82 -12.66
C ILE A 111 -9.83 3.55 -13.42
N GLN A 112 -10.78 2.70 -13.82
CA GLN A 112 -10.49 1.46 -14.53
C GLN A 112 -9.69 1.72 -15.81
N LYS A 113 -10.13 2.69 -16.62
CA LYS A 113 -9.41 3.09 -17.83
C LYS A 113 -7.99 3.55 -17.50
N ARG A 114 -7.85 4.46 -16.52
CA ARG A 114 -6.55 5.03 -16.16
C ARG A 114 -5.59 3.99 -15.59
N VAL A 115 -6.07 3.10 -14.74
CA VAL A 115 -5.25 2.02 -14.16
C VAL A 115 -4.78 1.06 -15.24
N ARG A 116 -5.64 0.66 -16.19
CA ARG A 116 -5.24 -0.22 -17.30
C ARG A 116 -4.14 0.39 -18.16
N GLU A 117 -4.22 1.69 -18.44
CA GLU A 117 -3.16 2.43 -19.13
C GLU A 117 -1.84 2.38 -18.35
N LEU A 118 -1.86 2.74 -17.06
CA LEU A 118 -0.66 2.79 -16.22
C LEU A 118 -0.04 1.41 -15.99
N VAL A 119 -0.86 0.38 -15.76
CA VAL A 119 -0.39 -1.00 -15.65
C VAL A 119 0.21 -1.46 -16.98
N GLY A 120 -0.43 -1.16 -18.11
CA GLY A 120 0.14 -1.45 -19.44
C GLY A 120 1.52 -0.80 -19.62
N MET A 121 1.68 0.46 -19.23
CA MET A 121 2.96 1.17 -19.26
C MET A 121 4.02 0.51 -18.35
N GLN A 122 3.65 0.14 -17.13
CA GLN A 122 4.56 -0.54 -16.19
C GLN A 122 5.12 -1.85 -16.75
N TYR A 123 4.26 -2.71 -17.30
CA TYR A 123 4.69 -4.02 -17.81
C TYR A 123 5.46 -3.89 -19.13
N ALA A 124 5.09 -2.92 -19.98
CA ALA A 124 5.87 -2.61 -21.17
C ALA A 124 7.29 -2.13 -20.82
N LEU A 125 7.43 -1.24 -19.82
CA LEU A 125 8.74 -0.78 -19.33
C LEU A 125 9.57 -1.94 -18.78
N TRP A 126 8.98 -2.78 -17.92
CA TRP A 126 9.65 -3.95 -17.38
C TRP A 126 10.18 -4.88 -18.49
N LYS A 127 9.32 -5.24 -19.44
CA LYS A 127 9.61 -6.22 -20.48
C LYS A 127 10.56 -5.71 -21.55
N ASN A 128 10.31 -4.50 -22.06
CA ASN A 128 10.98 -4.00 -23.26
C ASN A 128 12.26 -3.22 -22.96
N GLU A 129 12.45 -2.76 -21.72
CA GLU A 129 13.59 -1.90 -21.35
C GLU A 129 14.38 -2.46 -20.16
N LEU A 130 13.74 -2.63 -19.00
CA LEU A 130 14.46 -2.98 -17.78
C LEU A 130 15.05 -4.40 -17.82
N LEU A 131 14.32 -5.40 -18.32
CA LEU A 131 14.86 -6.76 -18.49
C LEU A 131 16.10 -6.78 -19.42
N PRO A 132 16.06 -6.18 -20.62
CA PRO A 132 17.26 -6.03 -21.46
C PRO A 132 18.43 -5.28 -20.78
N GLU A 133 18.17 -4.22 -20.02
CA GLU A 133 19.21 -3.47 -19.32
C GLU A 133 19.84 -4.26 -18.15
N LEU A 134 19.02 -4.99 -17.40
CA LEU A 134 19.50 -5.93 -16.39
C LEU A 134 20.39 -7.00 -17.01
N ALA A 135 20.00 -7.54 -18.16
CA ALA A 135 20.77 -8.54 -18.88
C ALA A 135 22.15 -8.02 -19.32
N LYS A 136 22.26 -6.75 -19.75
CA LYS A 136 23.55 -6.11 -20.08
C LYS A 136 24.48 -6.01 -18.85
N ASN A 137 23.91 -5.96 -17.65
CA ASN A 137 24.63 -5.94 -16.38
C ASN A 137 24.82 -7.34 -15.77
N GLY A 138 24.55 -8.41 -16.53
CA GLY A 138 24.69 -9.79 -16.08
C GLY A 138 23.63 -10.24 -15.07
N ILE A 139 22.48 -9.56 -15.03
CA ILE A 139 21.34 -9.88 -14.17
C ILE A 139 20.21 -10.40 -15.04
N TYR A 140 19.75 -11.62 -14.77
CA TYR A 140 18.73 -12.29 -15.56
C TYR A 140 17.60 -12.76 -14.66
N VAL A 141 16.36 -12.46 -15.06
CA VAL A 141 15.17 -13.13 -14.54
C VAL A 141 14.76 -14.13 -15.60
N ARG A 142 14.96 -15.43 -15.33
CA ARG A 142 14.82 -16.52 -16.28
C ARG A 142 13.47 -17.20 -16.14
N GLU A 143 12.91 -17.59 -17.27
CA GLU A 143 11.86 -18.61 -17.28
C GLU A 143 12.46 -19.99 -17.04
N ILE A 144 11.69 -20.88 -16.41
CA ILE A 144 12.18 -22.24 -16.07
C ILE A 144 12.59 -23.01 -17.34
N ALA A 145 11.89 -22.78 -18.45
CA ALA A 145 12.18 -23.40 -19.75
C ALA A 145 13.52 -22.94 -20.36
N GLU A 146 14.07 -21.81 -19.94
CA GLU A 146 15.32 -21.25 -20.47
C GLU A 146 16.56 -21.70 -19.69
N LEU A 147 16.37 -22.44 -18.60
CA LEU A 147 17.46 -22.87 -17.72
C LEU A 147 18.34 -23.92 -18.40
N SER A 148 19.66 -23.83 -18.20
CA SER A 148 20.59 -24.89 -18.57
C SER A 148 20.35 -26.16 -17.75
N ALA A 149 20.75 -27.33 -18.26
CA ALA A 149 20.55 -28.61 -17.57
C ALA A 149 21.07 -28.62 -16.12
N LYS A 150 22.22 -27.99 -15.86
CA LYS A 150 22.78 -27.85 -14.50
C LYS A 150 21.86 -27.01 -13.60
N ARG A 151 21.32 -25.91 -14.13
CA ARG A 151 20.42 -24.99 -13.43
C ARG A 151 19.05 -25.62 -13.18
N THR A 152 18.50 -26.32 -14.17
CA THR A 152 17.27 -27.12 -14.02
C THR A 152 17.44 -28.19 -12.93
N ALA A 153 18.55 -28.93 -12.93
CA ALA A 153 18.80 -29.94 -11.90
C ALA A 153 18.89 -29.34 -10.48
N TRP A 154 19.43 -28.13 -10.35
CA TRP A 154 19.40 -27.41 -9.07
C TRP A 154 17.98 -26.96 -8.69
N ALA A 155 17.24 -26.34 -9.62
CA ALA A 155 15.89 -25.86 -9.38
C ALA A 155 14.96 -27.01 -8.94
N ASN A 156 15.08 -28.18 -9.57
CA ASN A 156 14.35 -29.39 -9.18
C ASN A 156 14.71 -29.83 -7.75
N ARG A 157 15.99 -29.86 -7.38
CA ARG A 157 16.40 -30.21 -6.01
C ARG A 157 15.88 -29.21 -4.99
N TYR A 158 16.00 -27.91 -5.30
CA TYR A 158 15.48 -26.85 -4.45
C TYR A 158 13.97 -26.99 -4.26
N PHE A 159 13.22 -27.27 -5.33
CA PHE A 159 11.79 -27.53 -5.24
C PHE A 159 11.50 -28.71 -4.31
N GLN A 160 12.14 -29.86 -4.50
CA GLN A 160 11.89 -31.07 -3.71
C GLN A 160 12.22 -30.91 -2.21
N GLN A 161 13.33 -30.23 -1.91
CA GLN A 161 13.86 -30.14 -0.54
C GLN A 161 13.23 -29.00 0.25
N GLU A 162 13.04 -27.85 -0.39
CA GLU A 162 12.63 -26.62 0.30
C GLU A 162 11.16 -26.29 0.04
N VAL A 163 10.67 -26.43 -1.21
CA VAL A 163 9.36 -25.89 -1.61
C VAL A 163 8.23 -26.91 -1.43
N PHE A 164 8.36 -28.10 -2.02
CA PHE A 164 7.34 -29.15 -2.08
C PHE A 164 6.77 -29.52 -0.70
N PRO A 165 7.58 -29.70 0.38
CA PRO A 165 7.07 -30.07 1.70
C PRO A 165 6.09 -29.05 2.31
N MET A 166 6.09 -27.80 1.82
CA MET A 166 5.20 -26.74 2.32
C MET A 166 3.93 -26.59 1.48
N LEU A 167 3.80 -27.29 0.35
CA LEU A 167 2.66 -27.14 -0.54
C LEU A 167 1.53 -28.08 -0.13
N THR A 168 0.35 -27.51 0.06
CA THR A 168 -0.88 -28.27 0.33
C THR A 168 -1.95 -27.85 -0.68
N PRO A 169 -2.34 -28.74 -1.61
CA PRO A 169 -3.47 -28.49 -2.49
C PRO A 169 -4.79 -28.41 -1.73
N LEU A 170 -5.59 -27.39 -2.01
CA LEU A 170 -6.93 -27.21 -1.46
C LEU A 170 -7.95 -27.54 -2.55
N ALA A 171 -8.65 -28.67 -2.43
CA ALA A 171 -9.71 -29.04 -3.38
C ALA A 171 -10.88 -28.05 -3.31
N VAL A 172 -11.49 -27.76 -4.46
CA VAL A 172 -12.68 -26.91 -4.59
C VAL A 172 -13.76 -27.69 -5.35
N ASP A 173 -14.83 -28.04 -4.65
CA ASP A 173 -15.96 -28.82 -5.15
C ASP A 173 -17.25 -28.50 -4.34
N ALA A 174 -18.37 -29.17 -4.66
CA ALA A 174 -19.64 -28.93 -3.97
C ALA A 174 -19.61 -29.21 -2.45
N SER A 175 -18.71 -30.09 -2.00
CA SER A 175 -18.51 -30.41 -0.58
C SER A 175 -17.41 -29.58 0.07
N HIS A 176 -16.50 -29.00 -0.73
CA HIS A 176 -15.40 -28.15 -0.30
C HIS A 176 -15.50 -26.77 -0.97
N PRO A 177 -16.18 -25.79 -0.35
CA PRO A 177 -16.33 -24.47 -0.95
C PRO A 177 -14.97 -23.79 -1.12
N PHE A 178 -14.95 -22.77 -1.99
CA PHE A 178 -13.73 -22.02 -2.27
C PHE A 178 -13.08 -21.49 -0.97
N PRO A 179 -11.77 -21.73 -0.75
CA PRO A 179 -11.13 -21.39 0.51
C PRO A 179 -11.01 -19.88 0.71
N HIS A 180 -11.04 -19.43 1.97
CA HIS A 180 -10.79 -18.03 2.29
C HIS A 180 -9.29 -17.69 2.14
N LEU A 181 -8.91 -17.20 0.96
CA LEU A 181 -7.53 -16.82 0.65
C LEU A 181 -7.16 -15.48 1.29
N LEU A 182 -5.94 -15.42 1.85
CA LEU A 182 -5.36 -14.20 2.42
C LEU A 182 -5.26 -13.09 1.37
N ASN A 183 -5.44 -11.84 1.81
CA ASN A 183 -5.28 -10.68 0.95
C ASN A 183 -3.85 -10.61 0.35
N ARG A 184 -3.76 -10.20 -0.93
CA ARG A 184 -2.53 -10.13 -1.74
C ARG A 184 -1.78 -11.46 -1.86
N SER A 185 -2.39 -12.59 -1.50
CA SER A 185 -1.77 -13.90 -1.66
C SER A 185 -1.63 -14.26 -3.14
N HIS A 186 -0.53 -14.94 -3.43
CA HIS A 186 -0.27 -15.50 -4.75
C HIS A 186 -0.71 -16.96 -4.71
N ASN A 187 -1.56 -17.35 -5.67
CA ASN A 187 -2.18 -18.65 -5.70
C ASN A 187 -2.14 -19.21 -7.13
N LEU A 188 -2.25 -20.54 -7.26
CA LEU A 188 -2.38 -21.24 -8.52
C LEU A 188 -3.74 -21.93 -8.53
N LEU A 189 -4.56 -21.66 -9.55
CA LEU A 189 -5.77 -22.42 -9.83
C LEU A 189 -5.39 -23.58 -10.76
N VAL A 190 -5.59 -24.79 -10.27
CA VAL A 190 -5.33 -26.04 -10.99
C VAL A 190 -6.66 -26.65 -11.37
N ARG A 191 -6.81 -27.01 -12.66
CA ARG A 191 -7.91 -27.85 -13.13
C ARG A 191 -7.37 -29.20 -13.54
N ALA A 192 -8.00 -30.25 -13.05
CA ALA A 192 -7.60 -31.62 -13.27
C ALA A 192 -8.82 -32.51 -13.55
N LYS A 193 -8.59 -33.69 -14.09
CA LYS A 193 -9.64 -34.70 -14.30
C LYS A 193 -9.13 -36.09 -13.94
N THR A 194 -10.05 -36.94 -13.49
CA THR A 194 -9.75 -38.36 -13.28
C THR A 194 -9.63 -39.07 -14.63
N ARG A 195 -8.87 -40.17 -14.69
CA ARG A 195 -8.69 -40.96 -15.93
C ARG A 195 -9.99 -41.61 -16.43
N ARG A 196 -10.99 -41.77 -15.57
CA ARG A 196 -12.30 -42.36 -15.90
C ARG A 196 -13.34 -41.24 -15.99
N ARG A 197 -13.48 -40.60 -17.18
CA ARG A 197 -14.51 -39.57 -17.55
C ARG A 197 -15.25 -38.97 -16.34
N GLY A 198 -14.54 -38.25 -15.48
CA GLY A 198 -15.10 -37.55 -14.33
C GLY A 198 -15.32 -36.08 -14.65
N GLU A 199 -16.13 -35.42 -13.82
CA GLU A 199 -16.23 -33.96 -13.80
C GLU A 199 -14.86 -33.32 -13.54
N PRO A 200 -14.61 -32.10 -14.05
CA PRO A 200 -13.38 -31.37 -13.76
C PRO A 200 -13.28 -31.09 -12.26
N LEU A 201 -12.12 -31.43 -11.70
CA LEU A 201 -11.73 -31.11 -10.33
C LEU A 201 -10.95 -29.81 -10.34
N HIS A 202 -11.27 -28.92 -9.41
CA HIS A 202 -10.53 -27.68 -9.19
C HIS A 202 -9.74 -27.78 -7.89
N ALA A 203 -8.56 -27.20 -7.87
CA ALA A 203 -7.76 -27.09 -6.66
C ALA A 203 -6.98 -25.78 -6.65
N ILE A 204 -6.78 -25.23 -5.45
CA ILE A 204 -5.94 -24.07 -5.22
C ILE A 204 -4.64 -24.51 -4.56
N VAL A 205 -3.51 -24.08 -5.11
CA VAL A 205 -2.20 -24.23 -4.47
C VAL A 205 -1.69 -22.84 -4.10
N GLN A 206 -1.51 -22.58 -2.81
CA GLN A 206 -1.00 -21.29 -2.33
C GLN A 206 0.52 -21.25 -2.43
N VAL A 207 1.08 -20.17 -2.96
CA VAL A 207 2.54 -20.00 -3.02
C VAL A 207 3.04 -19.60 -1.63
N PRO A 208 3.92 -20.38 -0.96
CA PRO A 208 4.35 -20.13 0.42
C PRO A 208 5.00 -18.76 0.61
N ARG A 209 4.64 -18.04 1.69
CA ARG A 209 5.18 -16.68 1.98
C ARG A 209 6.56 -16.69 2.63
N VAL A 210 6.93 -17.80 3.28
CA VAL A 210 8.21 -17.95 4.00
C VAL A 210 9.41 -18.04 3.05
N VAL A 211 9.17 -18.31 1.75
CA VAL A 211 10.19 -18.36 0.71
C VAL A 211 10.11 -17.09 -0.14
N PRO A 212 11.25 -16.48 -0.51
CA PRO A 212 11.27 -15.35 -1.43
C PRO A 212 10.52 -15.64 -2.74
N ARG A 213 9.74 -14.66 -3.20
CA ARG A 213 8.96 -14.76 -4.45
C ARG A 213 9.83 -14.84 -5.70
N LEU A 214 11.01 -14.23 -5.63
CA LEU A 214 12.06 -14.27 -6.63
C LEU A 214 13.29 -14.92 -5.99
N ILE A 215 13.68 -16.08 -6.53
CA ILE A 215 14.75 -16.93 -5.97
C ILE A 215 16.03 -16.66 -6.74
N LEU A 216 17.08 -16.25 -6.05
CA LEU A 216 18.42 -16.18 -6.61
C LEU A 216 19.01 -17.59 -6.72
N MET A 217 19.44 -17.98 -7.92
CA MET A 217 20.13 -19.25 -8.13
C MET A 217 21.57 -19.16 -7.59
N PRO A 218 22.14 -20.26 -7.07
CA PRO A 218 23.49 -20.26 -6.54
C PRO A 218 24.49 -19.90 -7.62
N ARG A 219 25.43 -19.02 -7.29
CA ARG A 219 26.55 -18.70 -8.17
C ARG A 219 27.70 -19.66 -7.87
N GLY A 220 28.40 -20.12 -8.90
CA GLY A 220 29.72 -20.71 -8.76
C GLY A 220 30.78 -19.67 -8.41
N THR A 221 32.03 -20.11 -8.39
CA THR A 221 33.18 -19.34 -7.88
C THR A 221 33.77 -18.34 -8.89
N GLY A 222 33.26 -18.32 -10.12
CA GLY A 222 33.75 -17.42 -11.16
C GLY A 222 33.22 -15.99 -11.00
N ALA A 223 34.12 -15.00 -11.01
CA ALA A 223 33.75 -13.58 -10.89
C ALA A 223 32.76 -13.10 -11.98
N ASN A 224 32.75 -13.76 -13.14
CA ASN A 224 31.90 -13.43 -14.30
C ASN A 224 30.60 -14.25 -14.39
N GLU A 225 30.26 -15.04 -13.37
CA GLU A 225 29.03 -15.83 -13.42
C GLU A 225 27.79 -14.93 -13.25
N PRO A 226 26.78 -15.04 -14.13
CA PRO A 226 25.62 -14.16 -14.08
C PRO A 226 24.80 -14.33 -12.79
N TRP A 227 24.05 -13.30 -12.45
CA TRP A 227 23.01 -13.34 -11.43
C TRP A 227 21.73 -13.83 -12.09
N GLU A 228 21.32 -15.06 -11.78
CA GLU A 228 20.14 -15.65 -12.38
C GLU A 228 19.07 -15.82 -11.32
N TYR A 229 17.88 -15.31 -11.59
CA TYR A 229 16.70 -15.41 -10.74
C TYR A 229 15.61 -16.21 -11.43
N ILE A 230 14.80 -16.90 -10.64
CA ILE A 230 13.57 -17.56 -11.10
C ILE A 230 12.41 -17.20 -10.19
N TYR A 231 11.20 -17.13 -10.74
CA TYR A 231 9.99 -16.94 -9.92
C TYR A 231 9.60 -18.24 -9.22
N LEU A 232 9.28 -18.14 -7.94
CA LEU A 232 8.80 -19.28 -7.15
C LEU A 232 7.50 -19.86 -7.72
N ALA A 233 6.59 -19.00 -8.19
CA ALA A 233 5.34 -19.43 -8.82
C ALA A 233 5.59 -20.27 -10.07
N SER A 234 6.50 -19.85 -10.96
CA SER A 234 6.88 -20.61 -12.16
C SER A 234 7.52 -21.95 -11.81
N LEU A 235 8.35 -21.99 -10.75
CA LEU A 235 8.94 -23.25 -10.26
C LEU A 235 7.85 -24.22 -9.76
N ILE A 236 6.88 -23.74 -8.98
CA ILE A 236 5.76 -24.58 -8.52
C ILE A 236 4.90 -25.04 -9.71
N LYS A 237 4.60 -24.13 -10.65
CA LYS A 237 3.81 -24.42 -11.85
C LYS A 237 4.47 -25.53 -12.70
N GLN A 238 5.79 -25.51 -12.85
CA GLN A 238 6.57 -26.55 -13.54
C GLN A 238 6.38 -27.95 -12.91
N HIS A 239 6.32 -28.01 -11.57
CA HIS A 239 6.23 -29.26 -10.80
C HIS A 239 4.82 -29.59 -10.30
N ILE A 240 3.80 -28.85 -10.77
CA ILE A 240 2.45 -28.93 -10.21
C ILE A 240 1.87 -30.36 -10.27
N GLY A 241 2.25 -31.14 -11.29
CA GLY A 241 1.81 -32.53 -11.46
C GLY A 241 2.17 -33.46 -10.30
N GLU A 242 3.24 -33.15 -9.56
CA GLU A 242 3.66 -33.96 -8.41
C GLU A 242 2.70 -33.85 -7.22
N LEU A 243 1.93 -32.75 -7.13
CA LEU A 243 0.91 -32.54 -6.11
C LEU A 243 -0.41 -33.26 -6.42
N PHE A 244 -0.60 -33.75 -7.65
CA PHE A 244 -1.85 -34.35 -8.11
C PHE A 244 -1.62 -35.73 -8.73
N PRO A 245 -1.04 -36.69 -7.98
CA PRO A 245 -0.72 -38.01 -8.50
C PRO A 245 -1.99 -38.73 -8.98
N GLY A 246 -1.93 -39.31 -10.18
CA GLY A 246 -3.04 -40.08 -10.76
C GLY A 246 -4.12 -39.26 -11.48
N LEU A 247 -4.06 -37.93 -11.42
CA LEU A 247 -4.93 -37.04 -12.18
C LEU A 247 -4.28 -36.63 -13.51
N ILE A 248 -5.13 -36.28 -14.49
CA ILE A 248 -4.69 -35.63 -15.72
C ILE A 248 -4.93 -34.14 -15.53
N LEU A 249 -3.87 -33.35 -15.54
CA LEU A 249 -3.97 -31.91 -15.45
C LEU A 249 -4.45 -31.34 -16.78
N ASP A 250 -5.43 -30.45 -16.70
CA ASP A 250 -5.97 -29.70 -17.83
C ASP A 250 -5.26 -28.35 -17.97
N GLY A 251 -5.02 -27.66 -16.86
CA GLY A 251 -4.30 -26.39 -16.84
C GLY A 251 -3.98 -25.93 -15.41
N VAL A 252 -3.04 -25.00 -15.34
CA VAL A 252 -2.66 -24.31 -14.10
C VAL A 252 -2.39 -22.85 -14.43
N HIS A 253 -3.06 -21.95 -13.71
CA HIS A 253 -2.90 -20.51 -13.91
C HIS A 253 -2.75 -19.78 -12.58
N ALA A 254 -1.76 -18.91 -12.52
CA ALA A 254 -1.52 -18.11 -11.34
C ALA A 254 -2.50 -16.93 -11.27
N PHE A 255 -2.94 -16.63 -10.06
CA PHE A 255 -3.78 -15.49 -9.77
C PHE A 255 -3.47 -14.88 -8.40
N ARG A 256 -3.84 -13.61 -8.26
CA ARG A 256 -3.70 -12.82 -7.04
C ARG A 256 -4.96 -11.99 -6.85
N VAL A 257 -5.43 -11.91 -5.60
CA VAL A 257 -6.61 -11.13 -5.24
C VAL A 257 -6.22 -10.04 -4.26
N THR A 258 -6.69 -8.84 -4.54
CA THR A 258 -6.67 -7.71 -3.61
C THR A 258 -8.05 -7.58 -3.00
N ARG A 259 -8.12 -7.45 -1.67
CA ARG A 259 -9.36 -7.39 -0.89
C ARG A 259 -9.49 -6.07 -0.17
N ASN A 260 -10.72 -5.65 0.00
CA ASN A 260 -11.08 -4.54 0.83
C ASN A 260 -10.46 -4.69 2.23
N SER A 261 -9.52 -3.80 2.56
CA SER A 261 -8.82 -3.78 3.85
C SER A 261 -9.39 -2.74 4.79
N ASP A 262 -10.63 -2.27 4.52
CA ASP A 262 -11.22 -1.18 5.25
C ASP A 262 -11.41 -1.53 6.74
N LEU A 263 -10.51 -0.97 7.54
CA LEU A 263 -10.66 -0.71 8.96
C LEU A 263 -11.15 0.73 9.18
N TYR A 264 -11.49 1.48 8.13
CA TYR A 264 -11.86 2.89 8.24
C TYR A 264 -13.32 3.06 8.67
N ILE A 265 -13.48 3.61 9.87
CA ILE A 265 -14.66 4.39 10.22
C ILE A 265 -14.32 5.81 9.74
N ASP A 266 -15.06 6.29 8.74
CA ASP A 266 -14.91 7.66 8.28
C ASP A 266 -15.56 8.59 9.32
N ASP A 267 -14.73 9.29 10.11
CA ASP A 267 -15.17 10.14 11.22
C ASP A 267 -15.72 11.52 10.73
N GLU A 268 -15.82 11.79 9.42
CA GLU A 268 -16.21 13.13 8.90
C GLU A 268 -17.71 13.38 8.63
N GLU A 269 -18.67 12.49 8.94
CA GLU A 269 -20.10 12.86 8.74
C GLU A 269 -21.07 12.21 9.76
N ALA A 270 -20.80 12.29 11.05
CA ALA A 270 -21.73 11.74 12.04
C ALA A 270 -22.97 12.64 12.19
N GLU A 271 -24.11 12.31 11.52
CA GLU A 271 -25.45 12.70 12.03
C GLU A 271 -26.70 12.02 11.41
N ASN A 272 -26.60 11.11 10.42
CA ASN A 272 -27.81 10.63 9.68
C ASN A 272 -28.12 9.12 9.78
N LEU A 273 -29.41 8.75 9.75
CA LEU A 273 -29.95 7.38 9.83
C LEU A 273 -29.50 6.46 8.67
N LEU A 274 -29.23 7.04 7.49
CA LEU A 274 -28.65 6.36 6.32
C LEU A 274 -27.26 5.76 6.61
N ARG A 275 -26.47 6.37 7.50
CA ARG A 275 -25.14 5.86 7.88
C ARG A 275 -25.18 4.57 8.69
N THR A 276 -26.26 4.28 9.41
CA THR A 276 -26.40 2.99 10.10
C THR A 276 -26.50 1.84 9.10
N ILE A 277 -27.16 2.07 7.96
CA ILE A 277 -27.25 1.11 6.85
C ILE A 277 -25.89 0.99 6.15
N GLU A 278 -25.20 2.10 5.88
CA GLU A 278 -23.83 2.08 5.33
C GLU A 278 -22.84 1.36 6.26
N GLN A 279 -22.93 1.54 7.58
CA GLN A 279 -22.06 0.85 8.55
C GLN A 279 -22.27 -0.66 8.56
N GLU A 280 -23.51 -1.13 8.44
CA GLU A 280 -23.83 -2.55 8.31
C GLU A 280 -23.41 -3.13 6.94
N LEU A 281 -23.52 -2.35 5.86
CA LEU A 281 -22.98 -2.71 4.54
C LEU A 281 -21.44 -2.73 4.52
N ARG A 282 -20.77 -1.79 5.19
CA ARG A 282 -19.30 -1.77 5.36
C ARG A 282 -18.81 -2.99 6.14
N ARG A 283 -19.55 -3.44 7.16
CA ARG A 283 -19.27 -4.70 7.87
C ARG A 283 -19.43 -5.91 6.97
N THR A 284 -20.45 -5.91 6.11
CA THR A 284 -20.76 -7.02 5.20
C THR A 284 -19.77 -7.12 4.02
N SER A 285 -19.25 -5.99 3.55
CA SER A 285 -18.31 -5.90 2.41
C SER A 285 -16.84 -5.94 2.81
N ARG A 286 -16.53 -6.02 4.11
CA ARG A 286 -15.16 -6.14 4.61
C ARG A 286 -14.55 -7.46 4.16
N GLY A 287 -13.36 -7.38 3.55
CA GLY A 287 -12.69 -8.54 2.99
C GLY A 287 -13.21 -8.98 1.62
N ASN A 288 -14.19 -8.29 1.03
CA ASN A 288 -14.60 -8.54 -0.36
C ASN A 288 -13.42 -8.33 -1.31
N ALA A 289 -13.38 -9.14 -2.36
CA ALA A 289 -12.40 -8.93 -3.42
C ALA A 289 -12.74 -7.65 -4.19
N VAL A 290 -11.72 -6.90 -4.57
CA VAL A 290 -11.87 -5.63 -5.32
C VAL A 290 -11.03 -5.60 -6.59
N ARG A 291 -10.06 -6.51 -6.73
CA ARG A 291 -9.24 -6.66 -7.92
C ARG A 291 -8.74 -8.08 -8.05
N LEU A 292 -8.82 -8.63 -9.26
CA LEU A 292 -8.27 -9.92 -9.65
C LEU A 292 -7.15 -9.71 -10.66
N GLU A 293 -5.98 -10.24 -10.37
CA GLU A 293 -4.81 -10.22 -11.24
C GLU A 293 -4.50 -11.65 -11.68
N VAL A 294 -4.34 -11.88 -12.98
CA VAL A 294 -4.08 -13.20 -13.56
C VAL A 294 -2.96 -13.15 -14.59
N GLU A 295 -2.37 -14.31 -14.86
CA GLU A 295 -1.39 -14.50 -15.93
C GLU A 295 -1.97 -14.13 -17.31
N PRO A 296 -1.13 -13.72 -18.27
CA PRO A 296 -1.61 -13.21 -19.55
C PRO A 296 -2.22 -14.33 -20.41
N ASP A 297 -1.78 -15.56 -20.21
CA ASP A 297 -2.25 -16.78 -20.87
C ASP A 297 -3.45 -17.42 -20.17
N CYS A 298 -3.99 -16.82 -19.09
CA CYS A 298 -5.15 -17.35 -18.37
C CYS A 298 -6.38 -17.48 -19.31
N PRO A 299 -6.87 -18.71 -19.54
CA PRO A 299 -8.02 -18.98 -20.40
C PRO A 299 -9.30 -18.33 -19.87
N LYS A 300 -10.23 -18.06 -20.78
CA LYS A 300 -11.48 -17.34 -20.45
C LYS A 300 -12.32 -18.08 -19.40
N ASP A 301 -12.43 -19.40 -19.52
CA ASP A 301 -13.15 -20.26 -18.59
C ASP A 301 -12.51 -20.33 -17.19
N PHE A 302 -11.18 -20.29 -17.09
CA PHE A 302 -10.51 -20.13 -15.79
C PHE A 302 -10.78 -18.75 -15.17
N LEU A 303 -10.76 -17.70 -16.00
CA LEU A 303 -11.04 -16.34 -15.54
C LEU A 303 -12.50 -16.21 -15.05
N GLU A 304 -13.48 -16.70 -15.82
CA GLU A 304 -14.89 -16.69 -15.46
C GLU A 304 -15.12 -17.41 -14.12
N LEU A 305 -14.49 -18.57 -13.93
CA LEU A 305 -14.57 -19.31 -12.67
C LEU A 305 -14.02 -18.50 -11.47
N LEU A 306 -12.88 -17.82 -11.65
CA LEU A 306 -12.31 -16.96 -10.61
C LEU A 306 -13.21 -15.74 -10.33
N LEU A 307 -13.76 -15.12 -11.37
CA LEU A 307 -14.70 -13.99 -11.24
C LEU A 307 -15.94 -14.40 -10.45
N GLU A 308 -16.50 -15.58 -10.73
CA GLU A 308 -17.63 -16.14 -9.98
C GLU A 308 -17.26 -16.38 -8.51
N PHE A 309 -16.13 -17.05 -8.23
CA PHE A 309 -15.70 -17.32 -6.86
C PHE A 309 -15.47 -16.08 -6.00
N PHE A 310 -15.03 -14.98 -6.61
CA PHE A 310 -14.76 -13.73 -5.92
C PHE A 310 -15.89 -12.70 -6.01
N ASN A 311 -17.00 -13.02 -6.68
CA ASN A 311 -18.08 -12.10 -6.99
C ASN A 311 -17.56 -10.80 -7.63
N LEU A 312 -16.76 -10.95 -8.68
CA LEU A 312 -16.12 -9.87 -9.42
C LEU A 312 -16.64 -9.81 -10.85
N SER A 313 -16.54 -8.62 -11.45
CA SER A 313 -16.81 -8.41 -12.87
C SER A 313 -15.53 -8.47 -13.70
N GLU A 314 -15.65 -8.59 -15.03
CA GLU A 314 -14.49 -8.47 -15.93
C GLU A 314 -13.75 -7.13 -15.77
N ALA A 315 -14.46 -6.07 -15.36
CA ALA A 315 -13.85 -4.77 -15.09
C ALA A 315 -12.82 -4.85 -13.96
N ASP A 316 -13.00 -5.75 -12.98
CA ASP A 316 -12.09 -5.95 -11.85
C ASP A 316 -10.86 -6.81 -12.19
N ALA A 317 -10.83 -7.41 -13.39
CA ALA A 317 -9.78 -8.33 -13.82
C ALA A 317 -8.68 -7.68 -14.66
N TYR A 318 -7.44 -8.02 -14.32
CA TYR A 318 -6.22 -7.54 -14.94
C TYR A 318 -5.36 -8.73 -15.39
N LYS A 319 -5.14 -8.84 -16.70
CA LYS A 319 -4.18 -9.79 -17.29
C LYS A 319 -2.82 -9.12 -17.39
N LEU A 320 -1.79 -9.73 -16.82
CA LEU A 320 -0.49 -9.09 -16.61
C LEU A 320 0.60 -9.79 -17.41
N ASP A 321 1.26 -9.08 -18.33
CA ASP A 321 2.35 -9.63 -19.19
C ASP A 321 3.70 -9.64 -18.45
N GLY A 322 3.76 -10.39 -17.33
CA GLY A 322 4.93 -10.46 -16.45
C GLY A 322 4.57 -11.08 -15.09
N PRO A 323 5.35 -10.83 -14.01
CA PRO A 323 4.99 -11.31 -12.68
C PRO A 323 3.64 -10.72 -12.24
N LEU A 324 2.81 -11.46 -11.50
CA LEU A 324 1.50 -10.96 -11.03
C LEU A 324 1.55 -9.67 -10.18
N THR A 325 2.71 -9.32 -9.66
CA THR A 325 2.96 -8.00 -9.05
C THR A 325 4.45 -7.72 -9.08
N MET A 326 4.84 -6.47 -9.34
CA MET A 326 6.24 -6.06 -9.33
C MET A 326 6.84 -6.07 -7.92
N THR A 327 6.01 -6.12 -6.87
CA THR A 327 6.50 -6.26 -5.48
C THR A 327 7.30 -7.56 -5.27
N HIS A 328 7.11 -8.57 -6.12
CA HIS A 328 7.92 -9.80 -6.09
C HIS A 328 9.40 -9.57 -6.42
N LEU A 329 9.76 -8.43 -7.02
CA LEU A 329 11.14 -8.07 -7.36
C LEU A 329 11.95 -7.59 -6.14
N ALA A 330 11.35 -7.49 -4.96
CA ALA A 330 12.02 -7.05 -3.74
C ALA A 330 13.36 -7.76 -3.44
N PRO A 331 13.52 -9.09 -3.63
CA PRO A 331 14.82 -9.75 -3.44
C PRO A 331 15.93 -9.25 -4.38
N LEU A 332 15.58 -8.88 -5.62
CA LEU A 332 16.54 -8.30 -6.58
C LEU A 332 16.91 -6.89 -6.15
N VAL A 333 15.93 -6.07 -5.76
CA VAL A 333 16.15 -4.70 -5.27
C VAL A 333 17.00 -4.69 -3.99
N ALA A 334 16.80 -5.65 -3.09
CA ALA A 334 17.53 -5.76 -1.83
C ALA A 334 18.96 -6.31 -1.97
N ASN A 335 19.38 -6.77 -3.16
CA ASN A 335 20.69 -7.39 -3.31
C ASN A 335 21.82 -6.34 -3.32
N ASP A 336 22.70 -6.38 -2.31
CA ASP A 336 23.80 -5.43 -2.13
C ASP A 336 24.92 -5.57 -3.17
N ALA A 337 25.01 -6.70 -3.86
CA ALA A 337 25.97 -6.88 -4.94
C ALA A 337 25.74 -5.91 -6.12
N PHE A 338 24.57 -5.27 -6.18
CA PHE A 338 24.23 -4.29 -7.20
C PHE A 338 24.47 -2.83 -6.76
N ALA A 339 25.30 -2.58 -5.75
CA ALA A 339 25.59 -1.23 -5.25
C ALA A 339 25.99 -0.21 -6.34
N LYS A 340 26.65 -0.63 -7.42
CA LYS A 340 27.01 0.24 -8.56
C LYS A 340 25.82 0.66 -9.43
N LEU A 341 24.68 -0.01 -9.29
CA LEU A 341 23.45 0.21 -10.03
C LEU A 341 22.34 0.78 -9.13
N LYS A 342 22.69 1.18 -7.91
CA LYS A 342 21.81 1.78 -6.90
C LYS A 342 22.23 3.21 -6.62
N ASP A 343 21.38 3.94 -5.92
CA ASP A 343 21.76 5.22 -5.33
C ASP A 343 22.93 5.02 -4.36
N ARG A 344 23.76 6.06 -4.24
CA ARG A 344 24.79 6.07 -3.20
C ARG A 344 24.07 6.11 -1.84
N PRO A 345 24.42 5.23 -0.89
CA PRO A 345 23.86 5.31 0.45
C PRO A 345 24.09 6.71 1.02
N PHE A 346 23.01 7.35 1.44
CA PHE A 346 23.07 8.62 2.15
C PHE A 346 23.16 8.33 3.65
N GLN A 347 24.19 8.86 4.30
CA GLN A 347 24.32 8.82 5.76
C GLN A 347 23.82 10.15 6.33
N PRO A 348 22.73 10.14 7.10
CA PRO A 348 22.25 11.35 7.78
C PRO A 348 23.36 11.94 8.66
N ALA A 349 23.52 13.25 8.58
CA ALA A 349 24.48 13.98 9.40
C ALA A 349 23.91 14.20 10.80
N ARG A 350 24.80 14.41 11.77
CA ARG A 350 24.38 14.99 13.05
C ARG A 350 24.33 16.49 12.98
N ASP A 351 23.36 17.09 13.67
CA ASP A 351 23.35 18.54 13.85
C ASP A 351 24.60 18.97 14.66
N PRO A 352 25.42 19.92 14.17
CA PRO A 352 26.60 20.40 14.90
C PRO A 352 26.30 21.01 16.28
N ALA A 353 25.08 21.49 16.51
CA ALA A 353 24.60 21.97 17.80
C ALA A 353 24.27 20.84 18.78
N LEU A 354 24.12 19.60 18.30
CA LEU A 354 23.86 18.38 19.08
C LEU A 354 24.99 17.34 18.89
N PRO A 355 26.25 17.68 19.27
CA PRO A 355 27.34 16.71 19.19
C PRO A 355 27.07 15.51 20.11
N PRO A 356 27.75 14.37 19.89
CA PRO A 356 27.67 13.22 20.80
C PRO A 356 27.92 13.64 22.26
N HIS A 357 27.07 13.18 23.17
CA HIS A 357 27.08 13.54 24.60
C HIS A 357 26.78 15.01 24.91
N ALA A 358 26.14 15.73 24.00
CA ALA A 358 25.61 17.07 24.26
C ALA A 358 24.64 17.08 25.46
N ASP A 359 24.69 18.16 26.25
CA ASP A 359 23.60 18.47 27.19
C ASP A 359 22.44 19.07 26.39
N PHE A 360 21.55 18.18 25.92
CA PHE A 360 20.37 18.56 25.15
C PHE A 360 19.55 19.65 25.84
N PHE A 361 19.38 19.58 27.16
CA PHE A 361 18.55 20.52 27.90
C PHE A 361 19.19 21.91 27.94
N GLU A 362 20.49 22.01 28.18
CA GLU A 362 21.18 23.30 28.17
C GLU A 362 21.17 23.95 26.76
N ILE A 363 21.28 23.13 25.72
CA ILE A 363 21.22 23.62 24.33
C ILE A 363 19.81 24.12 24.00
N LEU A 364 18.78 23.33 24.29
CA LEU A 364 17.37 23.68 24.03
C LEU A 364 16.88 24.87 24.87
N ARG A 365 17.52 25.17 26.01
CA ARG A 365 17.25 26.41 26.77
C ARG A 365 17.79 27.65 26.07
N ARG A 366 18.93 27.52 25.40
CA ARG A 366 19.63 28.66 24.77
C ARG A 366 19.08 28.98 23.40
N GLN A 367 18.61 27.97 22.67
CA GLN A 367 18.12 28.13 21.30
C GLN A 367 17.18 26.99 20.89
N ASP A 368 16.32 27.28 19.93
CA ASP A 368 15.55 26.25 19.23
C ASP A 368 16.48 25.46 18.29
N VAL A 369 16.20 24.16 18.14
CA VAL A 369 16.91 23.27 17.21
C VAL A 369 15.91 22.73 16.18
N LEU A 370 16.27 22.81 14.90
CA LEU A 370 15.47 22.30 13.78
C LEU A 370 16.24 21.19 13.07
N LEU A 371 15.73 19.96 13.15
CA LEU A 371 16.24 18.82 12.40
C LEU A 371 15.41 18.61 11.12
N HIS A 372 16.08 18.43 9.98
CA HIS A 372 15.48 18.19 8.68
C HIS A 372 15.77 16.76 8.20
N HIS A 373 14.85 15.84 8.50
CA HIS A 373 14.95 14.46 8.04
C HIS A 373 14.60 14.34 6.53
N PRO A 374 15.26 13.44 5.77
CA PRO A 374 16.23 12.44 6.22
C PRO A 374 17.70 12.93 6.23
N TYR A 375 17.95 14.24 6.09
CA TYR A 375 19.31 14.79 6.02
C TYR A 375 20.02 14.79 7.37
N ASP A 376 19.29 15.17 8.42
CA ASP A 376 19.73 15.05 9.81
C ASP A 376 19.31 13.71 10.39
N SER A 377 20.15 13.13 11.25
CA SER A 377 19.87 11.85 11.88
C SER A 377 18.68 11.96 12.83
N PHE A 378 17.91 10.87 12.92
CA PHE A 378 16.83 10.75 13.89
C PHE A 378 17.34 10.27 15.26
N ASP A 379 18.61 9.83 15.33
CA ASP A 379 19.23 9.33 16.54
C ASP A 379 19.25 10.38 17.65
N GLU A 380 19.38 11.67 17.32
CA GLU A 380 19.34 12.77 18.29
C GLU A 380 18.00 12.84 19.03
N VAL A 381 16.89 12.51 18.36
CA VAL A 381 15.56 12.46 18.99
C VAL A 381 15.49 11.25 19.93
N VAL A 382 16.04 10.11 19.53
CA VAL A 382 16.12 8.91 20.36
C VAL A 382 16.98 9.18 21.60
N GLU A 383 18.17 9.75 21.42
CA GLU A 383 19.09 10.12 22.51
C GLU A 383 18.48 11.14 23.48
N LEU A 384 17.70 12.10 22.98
CA LEU A 384 16.98 13.04 23.84
C LEU A 384 16.00 12.31 24.77
N VAL A 385 15.24 11.35 24.24
CA VAL A 385 14.28 10.56 25.03
C VAL A 385 15.02 9.66 26.02
N GLU A 386 16.10 8.99 25.60
CA GLU A 386 16.92 8.17 26.49
C GLU A 386 17.60 8.99 27.61
N THR A 387 18.07 10.19 27.29
CA THR A 387 18.66 11.12 28.25
C THR A 387 17.61 11.57 29.25
N ALA A 388 16.41 11.93 28.78
CA ALA A 388 15.30 12.30 29.64
C ALA A 388 14.85 11.15 30.55
N ALA A 389 14.87 9.92 30.06
CA ALA A 389 14.55 8.74 30.85
C ALA A 389 15.54 8.51 32.00
N LYS A 390 16.82 8.82 31.81
CA LYS A 390 17.89 8.61 32.80
C LYS A 390 18.11 9.79 33.74
N ASP A 391 17.81 11.02 33.32
CA ASP A 391 18.07 12.23 34.11
C ASP A 391 17.23 12.27 35.40
N PRO A 392 17.84 12.36 36.60
CA PRO A 392 17.10 12.43 37.87
C PRO A 392 16.29 13.71 38.08
N GLN A 393 16.56 14.78 37.31
CA GLN A 393 15.80 16.03 37.35
C GLN A 393 14.53 16.00 36.49
N VAL A 394 14.39 15.01 35.59
CA VAL A 394 13.17 14.86 34.78
C VAL A 394 12.05 14.26 35.63
N LEU A 395 10.93 14.98 35.70
CA LEU A 395 9.76 14.65 36.50
C LEU A 395 8.71 13.89 35.68
N ALA A 396 8.53 14.27 34.41
CA ALA A 396 7.52 13.69 33.54
C ALA A 396 7.95 13.68 32.06
N ILE A 397 7.47 12.69 31.32
CA ILE A 397 7.61 12.58 29.86
C ILE A 397 6.23 12.29 29.27
N LYS A 398 5.78 13.12 28.32
CA LYS A 398 4.52 12.91 27.59
C LYS A 398 4.80 12.81 26.10
N MET A 399 4.28 11.77 25.44
CA MET A 399 4.56 11.53 24.02
C MET A 399 3.36 10.96 23.27
N THR A 400 3.20 11.36 22.01
CA THR A 400 2.28 10.72 21.07
C THR A 400 2.98 9.61 20.29
N LEU A 401 2.39 8.42 20.25
CA LEU A 401 2.87 7.24 19.53
C LEU A 401 1.87 6.89 18.43
N TYR A 402 2.25 7.11 17.18
CA TYR A 402 1.40 6.84 16.01
C TYR A 402 1.71 5.49 15.37
N ARG A 403 2.96 5.30 14.93
CA ARG A 403 3.51 4.06 14.39
C ARG A 403 4.91 3.90 14.94
N THR A 404 5.21 2.72 15.46
CA THR A 404 6.54 2.39 15.96
C THR A 404 6.97 1.06 15.37
N SER A 405 8.27 0.91 15.09
CA SER A 405 8.85 -0.36 14.65
C SER A 405 8.69 -1.44 15.73
N GLY A 406 8.82 -2.70 15.34
CA GLY A 406 8.70 -3.86 16.23
C GLY A 406 9.72 -3.91 17.38
N ASP A 407 10.84 -3.18 17.27
CA ASP A 407 11.84 -2.95 18.32
C ASP A 407 12.11 -1.44 18.42
N SER A 408 11.24 -0.68 19.11
CA SER A 408 11.35 0.78 19.19
C SER A 408 12.17 1.23 20.40
N PRO A 409 13.37 1.82 20.23
CA PRO A 409 14.19 2.29 21.35
C PRO A 409 13.50 3.39 22.17
N ILE A 410 12.62 4.16 21.53
CA ILE A 410 11.80 5.18 22.20
C ILE A 410 10.85 4.52 23.21
N VAL A 411 10.21 3.39 22.86
CA VAL A 411 9.27 2.73 23.77
C VAL A 411 10.01 2.12 24.96
N GLU A 412 11.18 1.52 24.74
CA GLU A 412 12.03 1.01 25.81
C GLU A 412 12.50 2.14 26.74
N ALA A 413 12.92 3.29 26.21
CA ALA A 413 13.31 4.44 27.03
C ALA A 413 12.14 4.99 27.87
N LEU A 414 10.92 5.00 27.34
CA LEU A 414 9.72 5.38 28.10
C LEU A 414 9.39 4.37 29.21
N ILE A 415 9.59 3.07 28.96
CA ILE A 415 9.47 2.02 29.99
C ILE A 415 10.51 2.24 31.10
N ASP A 416 11.76 2.49 30.75
CA ASP A 416 12.83 2.77 31.72
C ASP A 416 12.52 4.02 32.57
N ALA A 417 11.99 5.08 31.95
CA ALA A 417 11.56 6.28 32.65
C ALA A 417 10.44 5.99 33.67
N ALA A 418 9.45 5.18 33.29
CA ALA A 418 8.35 4.79 34.17
C ALA A 418 8.85 3.94 35.35
N ASN A 419 9.72 2.95 35.09
CA ASN A 419 10.36 2.13 36.11
C ASN A 419 11.22 2.95 37.09
N ALA A 420 11.85 4.02 36.60
CA ALA A 420 12.60 4.98 37.42
C ALA A 420 11.71 5.93 38.24
N GLY A 421 10.38 5.78 38.18
CA GLY A 421 9.40 6.55 38.95
C GLY A 421 9.01 7.90 38.34
N LYS A 422 9.38 8.17 37.09
CA LYS A 422 8.97 9.39 36.38
C LYS A 422 7.51 9.25 35.93
N GLN A 423 6.77 10.36 35.86
CA GLN A 423 5.42 10.33 35.30
C GLN A 423 5.47 10.23 33.77
N VAL A 424 5.19 9.05 33.24
CA VAL A 424 5.14 8.81 31.80
C VAL A 424 3.68 8.79 31.32
N THR A 425 3.37 9.56 30.27
CA THR A 425 2.07 9.52 29.59
C THR A 425 2.25 9.31 28.10
N ALA A 426 1.64 8.27 27.55
CA ALA A 426 1.73 7.95 26.12
C ALA A 426 0.34 7.95 25.49
N ILE A 427 0.13 8.76 24.44
CA ILE A 427 -1.08 8.69 23.61
C ILE A 427 -0.80 7.73 22.46
N VAL A 428 -1.46 6.58 22.43
CA VAL A 428 -1.27 5.55 21.40
C VAL A 428 -2.45 5.57 20.45
N GLU A 429 -2.18 5.82 19.17
CA GLU A 429 -3.20 5.77 18.12
C GLU A 429 -3.37 4.32 17.62
N LEU A 430 -4.42 3.64 18.10
CA LEU A 430 -4.74 2.27 17.70
C LEU A 430 -5.31 2.17 16.28
N ARG A 431 -5.76 3.28 15.69
CA ARG A 431 -6.26 3.33 14.30
C ARG A 431 -5.17 3.65 13.28
N ALA A 432 -3.90 3.57 13.66
CA ALA A 432 -2.79 3.71 12.71
C ALA A 432 -2.72 2.49 11.80
N ARG A 433 -2.83 2.69 10.48
CA ARG A 433 -3.00 1.59 9.52
C ARG A 433 -1.81 0.62 9.56
N PHE A 434 -2.08 -0.68 9.51
CA PHE A 434 -1.12 -1.77 9.31
C PHE A 434 -0.18 -2.10 10.49
N ASP A 435 -0.25 -1.36 11.60
CA ASP A 435 0.63 -1.54 12.78
C ASP A 435 -0.18 -1.80 14.08
N GLU A 436 -1.46 -2.15 13.96
CA GLU A 436 -2.40 -2.20 15.09
C GLU A 436 -1.96 -3.23 16.15
N ALA A 437 -1.51 -4.41 15.72
CA ALA A 437 -1.06 -5.46 16.63
C ALA A 437 0.18 -5.04 17.45
N SER A 438 1.16 -4.40 16.79
CA SER A 438 2.36 -3.87 17.44
C SER A 438 2.01 -2.76 18.43
N ASN A 439 1.15 -1.82 18.03
CA ASN A 439 0.72 -0.72 18.92
C ASN A 439 -0.03 -1.24 20.17
N ILE A 440 -0.85 -2.28 20.04
CA ILE A 440 -1.53 -2.92 21.19
C ILE A 440 -0.51 -3.57 22.13
N GLN A 441 0.49 -4.27 21.59
CA GLN A 441 1.52 -4.89 22.41
C GLN A 441 2.34 -3.85 23.19
N TRP A 442 2.71 -2.75 22.54
CA TRP A 442 3.45 -1.66 23.17
C TRP A 442 2.68 -0.96 24.27
N ALA A 443 1.39 -0.68 24.02
CA ALA A 443 0.53 -0.08 25.01
C ALA A 443 0.49 -0.92 26.30
N ARG A 444 0.36 -2.26 26.19
CA ARG A 444 0.39 -3.16 27.34
C ARG A 444 1.72 -3.11 28.10
N ARG A 445 2.85 -3.15 27.38
CA ARG A 445 4.18 -3.09 28.02
C ARG A 445 4.40 -1.78 28.78
N LEU A 446 3.91 -0.66 28.23
CA LEU A 446 3.97 0.66 28.89
C LEU A 446 3.10 0.71 30.15
N GLU A 447 1.87 0.18 30.08
CA GLU A 447 0.97 0.08 31.23
C GLU A 447 1.57 -0.79 32.36
N GLU A 448 2.17 -1.94 32.01
CA GLU A 448 2.84 -2.84 32.96
C GLU A 448 4.02 -2.17 33.68
N ALA A 449 4.74 -1.27 33.01
CA ALA A 449 5.82 -0.48 33.58
C ALA A 449 5.34 0.73 34.41
N GLY A 450 4.03 0.96 34.49
CA GLY A 450 3.43 2.06 35.26
C GLY A 450 3.24 3.37 34.49
N ALA A 451 3.39 3.37 33.16
CA ALA A 451 3.05 4.52 32.33
C ALA A 451 1.52 4.66 32.16
N HIS A 452 1.04 5.91 32.07
CA HIS A 452 -0.36 6.18 31.75
C HIS A 452 -0.56 6.17 30.23
N VAL A 453 -1.19 5.13 29.70
CA VAL A 453 -1.49 5.01 28.27
C VAL A 453 -2.91 5.50 27.97
N ILE A 454 -3.04 6.33 26.93
CA ILE A 454 -4.31 6.89 26.46
C ILE A 454 -4.53 6.46 25.01
N TYR A 455 -5.67 5.84 24.74
CA TYR A 455 -6.03 5.32 23.41
C TYR A 455 -6.83 6.36 22.61
N GLY A 456 -6.18 7.46 22.23
CA GLY A 456 -6.80 8.54 21.45
C GLY A 456 -8.08 9.13 22.09
N VAL A 457 -8.87 9.85 21.29
CA VAL A 457 -10.19 10.38 21.69
C VAL A 457 -11.24 9.81 20.74
N VAL A 458 -12.38 9.39 21.26
CA VAL A 458 -13.46 8.82 20.44
C VAL A 458 -13.90 9.84 19.37
N GLY A 459 -13.89 9.42 18.10
CA GLY A 459 -14.26 10.26 16.96
C GLY A 459 -13.16 11.25 16.52
N LEU A 460 -11.99 11.25 17.15
CA LEU A 460 -10.87 12.12 16.78
C LEU A 460 -9.58 11.32 16.63
N LYS A 461 -8.93 11.46 15.48
CA LYS A 461 -7.64 10.85 15.20
C LYS A 461 -6.50 11.74 15.69
N THR A 462 -5.57 11.17 16.47
CA THR A 462 -4.38 11.91 16.91
C THR A 462 -3.26 11.80 15.88
N HIS A 463 -3.09 12.84 15.06
CA HIS A 463 -2.03 12.89 14.04
C HIS A 463 -0.83 13.76 14.42
N CYS A 464 -0.89 14.54 15.50
CA CYS A 464 0.27 15.30 15.97
C CYS A 464 1.38 14.35 16.45
N LYS A 465 2.64 14.76 16.26
CA LYS A 465 3.83 14.06 16.78
C LYS A 465 4.51 15.02 17.74
N VAL A 466 4.28 14.81 19.03
CA VAL A 466 4.71 15.71 20.09
C VAL A 466 5.39 14.92 21.20
N LEU A 467 6.49 15.46 21.69
CA LEU A 467 7.19 15.06 22.90
C LEU A 467 7.23 16.26 23.84
N LEU A 468 6.87 16.05 25.10
CA LEU A 468 6.99 17.03 26.16
C LEU A 468 7.77 16.40 27.33
N ILE A 469 8.89 17.03 27.69
CA ILE A 469 9.69 16.65 28.84
C ILE A 469 9.55 17.73 29.89
N VAL A 470 9.14 17.36 31.09
CA VAL A 470 9.05 18.26 32.25
C VAL A 470 10.23 17.97 33.17
N ARG A 471 11.15 18.92 33.26
CA ARG A 471 12.38 18.82 34.06
C ARG A 471 12.40 19.90 35.13
N ARG A 472 12.94 19.58 36.30
CA ARG A 472 13.26 20.56 37.33
C ARG A 472 14.60 21.20 37.00
N ASP A 473 14.56 22.41 36.46
CA ASP A 473 15.75 23.22 36.26
C ASP A 473 15.98 24.15 37.47
N ALA A 474 17.25 24.42 37.78
CA ALA A 474 17.69 25.23 38.93
C ALA A 474 17.92 26.69 38.54
#